data_AF-A0A1W9W671-F1
#
_entry.id   AF-A0A1W9W671-F1
#
_cell.length_a   1.000
_cell.length_b   1.000
_cell.length_c   1.000
_cell.angle_alpha   90.00
_cell.angle_beta   90.00
_cell.angle_gamma   90.00
#
_symmetry.space_group_name_H-M   'P 1'
#
loop_
_entity.id
_entity.type
_entity.pdbx_description
1 polymer ?
#
loop_
_entity_poly.entity_id
_entity_poly.type
_entity_poly.pdbx_seq_one_letter_code
_entity_poly.pdbx_strand_id
1 'polypeptide(L)'
;MNTLSKELRKLAKAWTKGGWPKHLEWLEIQGLRGWTGERVDFKFPFVAIVGENGVGKSTILQTAASLYKHQEKTFYASDFFPNTPWEQVTNVTLRGSIREGFMHSTQFINKP
;
A
#
# COMPACT_ATOMS: atom_id res chain seq x y z
N MET A 1 -8.42 -29.91 1.50
CA MET A 1 -8.38 -28.44 1.65
C MET A 1 -7.97 -28.12 3.07
N ASN A 2 -6.84 -27.43 3.22
CA ASN A 2 -6.14 -27.24 4.49
C ASN A 2 -7.04 -26.51 5.51
N THR A 3 -7.26 -27.11 6.68
CA THR A 3 -8.19 -26.61 7.70
C THR A 3 -7.59 -25.37 8.36
N LEU A 4 -8.03 -24.17 7.96
CA LEU A 4 -7.68 -22.92 8.64
C LEU A 4 -7.98 -23.03 10.15
N SER A 5 -7.03 -22.60 10.98
CA SER A 5 -7.20 -22.57 12.44
C SER A 5 -8.47 -21.80 12.83
N LYS A 6 -9.00 -22.07 14.03
CA LYS A 6 -10.22 -21.41 14.52
C LYS A 6 -10.04 -19.88 14.54
N GLU A 7 -8.83 -19.43 14.82
CA GLU A 7 -8.38 -18.04 14.91
C GLU A 7 -8.39 -17.39 13.54
N LEU A 8 -7.79 -18.03 12.52
CA LEU A 8 -7.78 -17.50 11.15
C LEU A 8 -9.18 -17.42 10.56
N ARG A 9 -10.06 -18.37 10.88
CA ARG A 9 -11.48 -18.30 10.47
C ARG A 9 -12.22 -17.15 11.13
N LYS A 10 -11.98 -16.87 12.41
CA LYS A 10 -12.55 -15.71 13.10
C LYS A 10 -12.06 -14.41 12.47
N LEU A 11 -10.76 -14.33 12.19
CA LEU A 11 -10.14 -13.18 11.55
C LEU A 11 -10.72 -12.92 10.15
N ALA A 12 -10.81 -13.95 9.31
CA ALA A 12 -11.39 -13.85 7.98
C ALA A 12 -12.85 -13.39 8.02
N LYS A 13 -13.65 -13.93 8.94
CA LYS A 13 -15.04 -13.48 9.15
C LYS A 13 -15.10 -12.02 9.59
N ALA A 14 -14.24 -11.60 10.51
CA ALA A 14 -14.17 -10.21 10.94
C ALA A 14 -13.80 -9.28 9.77
N TRP A 15 -12.87 -9.70 8.90
CA TRP A 15 -12.42 -8.90 7.77
C TRP A 15 -13.56 -8.68 6.77
N THR A 16 -14.27 -9.75 6.41
CA THR A 16 -15.44 -9.67 5.53
C THR A 16 -16.58 -8.83 6.10
N LYS A 17 -16.71 -8.78 7.43
CA LYS A 17 -17.75 -8.01 8.12
C LYS A 17 -17.38 -6.54 8.35
N GLY A 18 -16.17 -6.12 7.95
CA GLY A 18 -15.70 -4.75 8.21
C GLY A 18 -15.23 -4.51 9.65
N GLY A 19 -14.71 -5.54 10.31
CA GLY A 19 -14.16 -5.44 11.67
C GLY A 19 -12.90 -4.56 11.79
N TRP A 20 -12.35 -4.07 10.67
CA TRP A 20 -11.27 -3.10 10.64
C TRP A 20 -11.80 -1.76 10.15
N PRO A 21 -11.86 -0.75 11.04
CA PRO A 21 -12.48 0.53 10.72
C PRO A 21 -11.68 1.31 9.69
N LYS A 22 -10.37 1.08 9.54
CA LYS A 22 -9.55 1.73 8.52
C LYS A 22 -8.46 0.79 8.02
N HIS A 23 -8.33 0.63 6.70
CA HIS A 23 -7.27 -0.16 6.08
C HIS A 23 -7.04 0.23 4.61
N LEU A 24 -5.83 -0.05 4.12
CA LEU A 24 -5.49 0.07 2.71
C LEU A 24 -6.03 -1.17 1.97
N GLU A 25 -6.79 -0.97 0.89
CA GLU A 25 -7.36 -2.05 0.08
C GLU A 25 -6.43 -2.43 -1.08
N TRP A 26 -5.81 -1.43 -1.70
CA TRP A 26 -4.86 -1.62 -2.79
C TRP A 26 -3.98 -0.38 -2.96
N LEU A 27 -2.84 -0.57 -3.63
CA LEU A 27 -2.02 0.51 -4.16
C LEU A 27 -1.59 0.22 -5.60
N GLU A 28 -1.30 1.26 -6.36
CA GLU A 28 -0.80 1.23 -7.73
C GLU A 28 0.40 2.18 -7.83
N ILE A 29 1.46 1.71 -8.47
CA ILE A 29 2.72 2.45 -8.63
C ILE A 29 3.02 2.58 -10.11
N GLN A 30 3.24 3.80 -10.57
CA GLN A 30 3.59 4.08 -11.96
C GLN A 30 4.77 5.05 -12.02
N GLY A 31 5.74 4.74 -12.89
CA GLY A 31 6.88 5.61 -13.20
C GLY A 31 8.01 5.56 -12.18
N LEU A 32 8.02 4.61 -11.24
CA LEU A 32 8.97 4.59 -10.12
C LEU A 32 9.76 3.28 -10.08
N ARG A 33 11.09 3.32 -10.21
CA ARG A 33 11.99 2.16 -10.01
C ARG A 33 11.55 0.87 -10.73
N GLY A 34 11.15 1.01 -11.98
CA GLY A 34 10.71 -0.10 -12.83
C GLY A 34 9.23 -0.45 -12.74
N TRP A 35 8.45 0.22 -11.87
CA TRP A 35 7.00 0.08 -11.83
C TRP A 35 6.35 0.87 -12.96
N THR A 36 5.52 0.20 -13.76
CA THR A 36 4.89 0.73 -14.97
C THR A 36 3.37 0.93 -14.84
N GLY A 37 2.81 0.67 -13.66
CA GLY A 37 1.38 0.76 -13.37
C GLY A 37 0.83 -0.47 -12.66
N GLU A 38 1.71 -1.28 -12.05
CA GLU A 38 1.30 -2.51 -11.38
C GLU A 38 0.58 -2.19 -10.07
N ARG A 39 -0.42 -3.02 -9.79
CA ARG A 39 -1.29 -2.90 -8.63
C ARG A 39 -1.05 -4.03 -7.64
N VAL A 40 -0.99 -3.68 -6.36
CA VAL A 40 -0.87 -4.59 -5.22
C VAL A 40 -2.14 -4.51 -4.39
N ASP A 41 -2.86 -5.63 -4.29
CA ASP A 41 -4.08 -5.72 -3.48
C ASP A 41 -3.79 -6.29 -2.07
N PHE A 42 -4.34 -5.64 -1.04
CA PHE A 42 -4.27 -6.08 0.35
C PHE A 42 -5.59 -6.77 0.75
N LYS A 43 -5.74 -8.02 0.33
CA LYS A 43 -7.01 -8.76 0.46
C LYS A 43 -7.28 -9.31 1.86
N PHE A 44 -6.33 -9.19 2.78
CA PHE A 44 -6.39 -9.80 4.11
C PHE A 44 -5.67 -8.92 5.13
N PRO A 45 -6.03 -8.98 6.43
CA PRO A 45 -5.37 -8.18 7.47
C PRO A 45 -3.85 -8.40 7.59
N PHE A 46 -3.37 -9.58 7.17
CA PHE A 46 -1.95 -9.92 7.14
C PHE A 46 -1.52 -10.18 5.71
N VAL A 47 -0.51 -9.43 5.26
CA VAL A 47 0.08 -9.57 3.93
C VAL A 47 1.58 -9.72 4.07
N ALA A 48 2.13 -10.76 3.44
CA ALA A 48 3.57 -10.95 3.33
C ALA A 48 4.04 -10.47 1.96
N ILE A 49 4.96 -9.51 1.95
CA ILE A 49 5.64 -9.04 0.74
C ILE A 49 7.01 -9.72 0.68
N VAL A 50 7.19 -10.63 -0.27
CA VAL A 50 8.40 -11.44 -0.42
C VAL A 50 8.98 -11.29 -1.82
N GLY A 51 10.29 -11.52 -1.95
CA GLY A 51 11.01 -11.41 -3.21
C GLY A 51 12.48 -11.07 -2.99
N GLU A 52 13.28 -11.08 -4.06
CA GLU A 52 14.72 -10.81 -4.01
C GLU A 52 15.04 -9.35 -3.60
N ASN A 53 16.27 -9.10 -3.19
CA ASN A 53 16.72 -7.74 -2.88
C ASN A 53 16.70 -6.88 -4.15
N GLY A 54 16.20 -5.66 -4.04
CA GLY A 54 16.06 -4.75 -5.18
C GLY A 54 14.74 -4.84 -5.96
N VAL A 55 13.90 -5.86 -5.74
CA VAL A 55 12.63 -6.05 -6.50
C VAL A 55 11.52 -5.04 -6.17
N GLY A 56 11.76 -4.08 -5.27
CA GLY A 56 10.78 -3.04 -4.95
C GLY A 56 9.87 -3.32 -3.73
N LYS A 57 10.21 -4.30 -2.88
CA LYS A 57 9.47 -4.55 -1.62
C LYS A 57 9.35 -3.28 -0.75
N SER A 58 10.47 -2.56 -0.57
CA SER A 58 10.48 -1.30 0.18
C SER A 58 9.68 -0.21 -0.54
N THR A 59 9.66 -0.19 -1.87
CA THR A 59 8.85 0.74 -2.67
C THR A 59 7.36 0.58 -2.36
N ILE A 60 6.85 -0.65 -2.28
CA ILE A 60 5.46 -0.94 -1.89
C ILE A 60 5.15 -0.37 -0.50
N LEU A 61 6.03 -0.61 0.48
CA LEU A 61 5.84 -0.12 1.86
C LEU A 61 5.92 1.41 1.95
N GLN A 62 6.87 2.04 1.25
CA GLN A 62 7.03 3.49 1.20
C GLN A 62 5.84 4.18 0.51
N THR A 63 5.33 3.59 -0.56
CA THR A 63 4.10 4.05 -1.22
C THR A 63 2.89 3.91 -0.28
N ALA A 64 2.74 2.76 0.39
CA ALA A 64 1.68 2.55 1.37
C ALA A 64 1.73 3.59 2.49
N ALA A 65 2.92 3.87 3.04
CA ALA A 65 3.12 4.88 4.08
C ALA A 65 2.81 6.31 3.59
N SER A 66 3.10 6.60 2.32
CA SER A 66 2.83 7.91 1.71
C SER A 66 1.33 8.15 1.49
N LEU A 67 0.59 7.13 1.06
CA LEU A 67 -0.84 7.19 0.78
C LEU A 67 -1.68 7.11 2.07
N TYR A 68 -1.26 6.28 3.03
CA TYR A 68 -2.00 6.03 4.26
C TYR A 68 -1.71 7.10 5.32
N LYS A 69 -2.46 8.20 5.28
CA LYS A 69 -2.32 9.31 6.23
C LYS A 69 -2.90 8.97 7.61
N HIS A 70 -2.13 9.29 8.65
CA HIS A 70 -2.53 9.17 10.05
C HIS A 70 -2.30 10.50 10.78
N GLN A 71 -3.11 10.76 11.82
CA GLN A 71 -3.17 12.04 12.53
C GLN A 71 -1.87 12.33 13.29
N GLU A 72 -1.26 11.31 13.90
CA GLU A 72 -0.06 11.48 14.71
C GLU A 72 1.23 11.52 13.89
N LYS A 73 1.26 10.75 12.79
CA LYS A 73 2.45 10.63 11.94
C LYS A 73 2.05 10.49 10.49
N THR A 74 2.53 11.42 9.67
CA THR A 74 2.33 11.41 8.23
C THR A 74 3.69 11.31 7.55
N PHE A 75 3.78 10.46 6.54
CA PHE A 75 4.92 10.38 5.65
C PHE A 75 4.53 10.89 4.27
N TYR A 76 5.44 11.59 3.61
CA TYR A 76 5.27 12.08 2.26
C TYR A 76 6.13 11.29 1.28
N ALA A 77 5.70 11.23 0.02
CA ALA A 77 6.46 10.55 -1.02
C ALA A 77 7.86 11.17 -1.18
N SER A 78 8.01 12.48 -0.94
CA SER A 78 9.30 13.18 -0.94
C SER A 78 10.29 12.66 0.11
N ASP A 79 9.81 12.14 1.24
CA ASP A 79 10.66 11.63 2.31
C ASP A 79 11.34 10.31 1.91
N PHE A 80 10.71 9.57 1.00
CA PHE A 80 11.18 8.26 0.54
C PHE A 80 11.80 8.27 -0.85
N PHE A 81 11.36 9.20 -1.70
CA PHE A 81 11.77 9.31 -3.10
C PHE A 81 12.31 10.73 -3.40
N PRO A 82 13.38 11.16 -2.71
CA PRO A 82 14.03 12.43 -2.99
C PRO A 82 14.72 12.36 -4.35
N ASN A 83 14.84 13.52 -4.99
CA ASN A 83 15.75 13.62 -6.14
C ASN A 83 17.17 13.58 -5.60
N THR A 84 17.99 12.71 -6.15
CA THR A 84 19.40 12.59 -5.83
C THR A 84 20.22 12.82 -7.10
N PRO A 85 21.54 13.09 -7.00
CA PRO A 85 22.40 13.16 -8.17
C PRO A 85 22.36 11.89 -9.05
N TRP A 86 21.95 10.76 -8.49
CA TRP A 86 21.95 9.44 -9.13
C TRP A 86 20.56 8.98 -9.58
N GLU A 87 19.49 9.57 -9.05
CA GLU A 87 18.10 9.20 -9.30
C GLU A 87 17.25 10.47 -9.38
N GLN A 88 16.68 10.74 -10.56
CA GLN A 88 15.67 11.78 -10.75
C GLN A 88 14.30 11.11 -10.77
N VAL A 89 13.49 11.39 -9.76
CA VAL A 89 12.14 10.81 -9.63
C VAL A 89 11.14 11.80 -10.21
N THR A 90 10.76 11.62 -11.47
CA THR A 90 9.80 12.46 -12.20
C THR A 90 8.72 11.60 -12.85
N ASN A 91 7.58 12.20 -13.21
CA ASN A 91 6.42 11.51 -13.78
C ASN A 91 5.93 10.31 -12.95
N VAL A 92 6.01 10.41 -11.62
CA VAL A 92 5.57 9.34 -10.72
C VAL A 92 4.13 9.56 -10.29
N THR A 93 3.31 8.53 -10.51
CA THR A 93 1.93 8.47 -10.02
C THR A 93 1.80 7.33 -9.02
N LEU A 94 1.37 7.67 -7.81
CA LEU A 94 1.03 6.71 -6.77
C LEU A 94 -0.46 6.81 -6.47
N ARG A 95 -1.16 5.67 -6.50
CA ARG A 95 -2.58 5.61 -6.18
C ARG A 95 -2.85 4.55 -5.15
N GLY A 96 -3.91 4.71 -4.38
CA GLY A 96 -4.39 3.64 -3.53
C GLY A 96 -5.80 3.91 -3.04
N SER A 97 -6.49 2.85 -2.62
CA SER A 97 -7.79 3.00 -1.96
C SER A 97 -7.68 2.64 -0.49
N ILE A 98 -8.21 3.53 0.34
CA ILE A 98 -8.33 3.35 1.78
C ILE A 98 -9.80 3.24 2.09
N ARG A 99 -10.16 2.14 2.75
CA ARG A 99 -11.47 1.96 3.34
C ARG A 99 -11.47 2.53 4.75
N GLU A 100 -12.49 3.34 5.06
CA GLU A 100 -12.78 3.85 6.40
C GLU A 100 -14.26 3.60 6.72
N GLY A 101 -14.54 2.57 7.52
CA GLY A 101 -15.87 2.04 7.76
C GLY A 101 -16.53 1.52 6.48
N PHE A 102 -17.56 2.23 6.00
CA PHE A 102 -18.25 1.96 4.74
C PHE A 102 -17.78 2.86 3.59
N MET A 103 -16.93 3.84 3.88
CA MET A 103 -16.43 4.76 2.86
C MET A 103 -15.17 4.20 2.22
N HIS A 104 -15.09 4.31 0.90
CA HIS A 104 -13.89 4.03 0.13
C HIS A 104 -13.35 5.35 -0.39
N SER A 105 -12.14 5.70 -0.01
CA SER A 105 -11.46 6.92 -0.48
C SER A 105 -10.30 6.53 -1.39
N THR A 106 -10.18 7.21 -2.52
CA THR A 106 -9.01 7.04 -3.39
C THR A 106 -8.01 8.14 -3.07
N GLN A 107 -6.79 7.75 -2.74
CA GLN A 107 -5.66 8.63 -2.52
C GLN A 107 -4.81 8.66 -3.79
N PHE A 108 -4.35 9.86 -4.15
CA PHE A 108 -3.58 10.10 -5.36
C PHE A 108 -2.43 11.05 -5.05
N ILE A 109 -1.20 10.64 -5.38
CA ILE A 109 0.00 11.45 -5.28
C ILE A 109 0.62 11.50 -6.66
N ASN A 110 0.88 12.70 -7.15
CA ASN A 110 1.59 12.94 -8.39
C ASN A 110 2.86 13.74 -8.11
N LYS A 111 3.99 13.25 -8.62
CA LYS A 111 5.23 14.00 -8.70
C LYS A 111 5.52 14.24 -10.18
N PRO A 112 5.41 15.50 -10.65
CA PRO A 112 5.72 15.84 -12.03
C PRO A 112 7.18 15.52 -12.37
#